data_AF-A0A2N1TAR4-F1
#
_entry.id   AF-A0A2N1TAR4-F1
#
_cell.length_a   1.000
_cell.length_b   1.000
_cell.length_c   1.000
_cell.angle_alpha   90.00
_cell.angle_beta   90.00
_cell.angle_gamma   90.00
#
_symmetry.space_group_name_H-M   'P 1'
#
loop_
_entity.id
_entity.type
_entity.pdbx_description
1 polymer ?
#
loop_
_entity_poly.entity_id
_entity_poly.type
_entity_poly.pdbx_seq_one_letter_code
_entity_poly.pdbx_strand_id
1 'polypeptide(L)'
;MVVVELHEKNKADIIRAIKEKMGEIANGDLSEPLYLKNVTVLDSSCSPNDEPVYMKLNSIFCDEEGILCGDMVGDLNNFANGIMFGQSVEELQLEDLENILDNLNDESWSVILNDTGVRNKKIPSINPFLKKAISFARGA
;
A
#
# COMPACT_ATOMS: atom_id res chain seq x y z
N MET A 1 -33.20 -19.53 -17.65
CA MET A 1 -31.83 -19.25 -18.12
C MET A 1 -31.38 -18.02 -17.36
N VAL A 2 -30.64 -18.22 -16.27
CA VAL A 2 -30.17 -17.12 -15.43
C VAL A 2 -29.00 -16.50 -16.16
N VAL A 3 -29.21 -15.29 -16.67
CA VAL A 3 -28.12 -14.47 -17.20
C VAL A 3 -27.27 -14.13 -15.98
N VAL A 4 -26.10 -14.76 -15.88
CA VAL A 4 -25.08 -14.37 -14.91
C VAL A 4 -24.60 -13.00 -15.36
N GLU A 5 -25.13 -11.94 -14.74
CA GLU A 5 -24.56 -10.60 -14.87
C GLU A 5 -23.10 -10.70 -14.45
N LEU A 6 -22.21 -10.53 -15.43
CA LEU A 6 -20.80 -10.25 -15.21
C LEU A 6 -20.75 -9.02 -14.30
N HIS A 7 -20.60 -9.23 -13.00
CA HIS A 7 -20.37 -8.15 -12.05
C HIS A 7 -19.03 -7.54 -12.46
N GLU A 8 -19.07 -6.39 -13.12
CA GLU A 8 -17.91 -5.51 -13.21
C GLU A 8 -17.40 -5.34 -11.78
N LYS A 9 -16.17 -5.77 -11.52
CA LYS A 9 -15.58 -5.68 -10.18
C LYS A 9 -15.62 -4.21 -9.76
N ASN A 10 -16.46 -3.92 -8.77
CA ASN A 10 -16.63 -2.55 -8.31
C ASN A 10 -15.41 -2.20 -7.46
N LYS A 11 -14.77 -1.07 -7.78
CA LYS A 11 -13.62 -0.53 -7.04
C LYS A 11 -13.87 -0.49 -5.52
N ALA A 12 -15.09 -0.14 -5.13
CA ALA A 12 -15.51 -0.11 -3.74
C ALA A 12 -15.46 -1.50 -3.06
N ASP A 13 -15.78 -2.57 -3.78
CA ASP A 13 -15.71 -3.93 -3.25
C ASP A 13 -14.27 -4.38 -3.02
N ILE A 14 -13.35 -4.01 -3.92
CA ILE A 14 -11.92 -4.32 -3.77
C ILE A 14 -11.33 -3.54 -2.60
N ILE A 15 -11.62 -2.24 -2.49
CA ILE A 15 -11.17 -1.42 -1.35
C ILE A 15 -11.68 -2.00 -0.03
N ARG A 16 -12.95 -2.42 0.02
CA ARG A 16 -13.52 -3.08 1.19
C ARG A 16 -12.79 -4.39 1.52
N ALA A 17 -12.52 -5.23 0.53
CA ALA A 17 -11.78 -6.47 0.72
C ALA A 17 -10.35 -6.23 1.24
N ILE A 18 -9.67 -5.19 0.74
CA ILE A 18 -8.35 -4.77 1.23
C ILE A 18 -8.44 -4.39 2.71
N LYS A 19 -9.37 -3.51 3.08
CA LYS A 19 -9.54 -3.06 4.47
C LYS A 19 -9.89 -4.22 5.41
N GLU A 20 -10.79 -5.11 5.00
CA GLU A 20 -11.12 -6.32 5.78
C GLU A 20 -9.87 -7.17 6.00
N LYS A 21 -9.07 -7.40 4.95
CA LYS A 21 -7.85 -8.19 5.06
C LYS A 21 -6.79 -7.54 5.94
N MET A 22 -6.61 -6.23 5.82
CA MET A 22 -5.74 -5.46 6.71
C MET A 22 -6.19 -5.59 8.17
N GLY A 23 -7.50 -5.51 8.43
CA GLY A 23 -8.07 -5.67 9.75
C GLY A 23 -7.79 -7.06 10.34
N GLU A 24 -7.90 -8.12 9.54
CA GLU A 24 -7.50 -9.47 9.97
C GLU A 24 -6.03 -9.54 10.38
N ILE A 25 -5.15 -8.89 9.61
CA ILE A 25 -3.70 -8.95 9.82
C ILE A 25 -3.27 -8.12 11.03
N ALA A 26 -3.81 -6.91 11.16
CA ALA A 26 -3.47 -5.94 12.19
C ALA A 26 -4.28 -6.14 13.50
N ASN A 27 -5.05 -7.23 13.62
CA ASN A 27 -5.95 -7.51 14.74
C ASN A 27 -6.98 -6.38 14.99
N GLY A 28 -7.49 -5.78 13.92
CA GLY A 28 -8.52 -4.74 13.93
C GLY A 28 -8.00 -3.30 13.93
N ASP A 29 -6.69 -3.08 14.11
CA ASP A 29 -6.12 -1.74 14.04
C ASP A 29 -5.67 -1.40 12.61
N LEU A 30 -6.54 -0.72 11.86
CA LEU A 30 -6.25 -0.33 10.49
C LEU A 30 -5.27 0.85 10.38
N SER A 31 -4.97 1.54 11.49
CA SER A 31 -4.04 2.67 11.48
C SER A 31 -2.58 2.23 11.47
N GLU A 32 -2.30 0.98 11.86
CA GLU A 32 -0.96 0.42 11.85
C GLU A 32 -0.50 0.09 10.41
N PRO A 33 0.66 0.60 9.97
CA PRO A 33 1.10 0.45 8.60
C PRO A 33 1.50 -0.99 8.26
N LEU A 34 0.90 -1.49 7.19
CA LEU A 34 1.20 -2.75 6.54
C LEU A 34 2.19 -2.53 5.40
N TYR A 35 3.42 -3.02 5.57
CA TYR A 35 4.49 -2.83 4.59
C TYR A 35 4.42 -3.90 3.50
N LEU A 36 4.23 -3.47 2.26
CA LEU A 36 4.12 -4.34 1.07
C LEU A 36 5.50 -4.53 0.44
N LYS A 37 5.78 -5.74 -0.09
CA LYS A 37 7.11 -6.05 -0.63
C LYS A 37 7.25 -5.72 -2.12
N ASN A 38 6.22 -6.04 -2.91
CA ASN A 38 6.28 -6.10 -4.37
C ASN A 38 5.08 -5.42 -5.06
N VAL A 39 4.62 -4.28 -4.55
CA VAL A 39 3.56 -3.52 -5.21
C VAL A 39 4.13 -2.29 -5.89
N THR A 40 3.89 -2.20 -7.19
CA THR A 40 4.15 -1.04 -8.03
C THR A 40 2.82 -0.56 -8.55
N VAL A 41 2.56 0.74 -8.44
CA VAL A 41 1.33 1.39 -8.88
C VAL A 41 1.66 2.42 -9.94
N LEU A 42 0.71 2.68 -10.84
CA LEU A 42 0.85 3.74 -11.83
C LEU A 42 0.49 5.08 -11.18
N ASP A 43 1.34 6.08 -11.37
CA ASP A 43 1.01 7.44 -10.95
C ASP A 43 -0.08 8.01 -11.87
N SER A 44 -1.30 8.06 -11.34
CA SER A 44 -2.48 8.58 -12.03
C SER A 44 -2.46 10.10 -12.23
N SER A 45 -1.49 10.81 -11.64
CA SER A 45 -1.32 12.26 -11.82
C SER A 45 -0.61 12.65 -13.12
N CYS A 46 -0.01 11.68 -13.83
CA CYS A 46 0.65 11.92 -15.10
C CYS A 46 -0.34 12.25 -16.22
N SER A 47 0.00 13.23 -17.06
CA SER A 47 -0.82 13.53 -18.23
C SER A 47 -0.72 12.38 -19.24
N PRO A 48 -1.73 12.14 -20.09
CA PRO A 48 -1.72 11.05 -21.08
C PRO A 48 -0.62 11.19 -22.14
N ASN A 49 0.07 12.33 -22.19
CA ASN A 49 1.20 12.58 -23.09
C ASN A 49 2.57 12.38 -22.42
N ASP A 50 2.60 12.19 -21.10
CA ASP A 50 3.82 11.93 -20.36
C ASP A 50 4.15 10.43 -20.36
N GLU A 51 5.43 10.10 -20.21
CA GLU A 51 5.83 8.71 -20.00
C GLU A 51 5.19 8.17 -18.71
N PRO A 52 4.69 6.93 -18.69
CA PRO A 52 4.05 6.36 -17.51
C PRO A 52 5.05 6.31 -16.35
N VAL A 53 4.71 6.99 -15.28
CA VAL A 53 5.50 7.00 -14.05
C VAL A 53 4.99 5.89 -13.14
N TYR A 54 5.89 4.97 -12.80
CA TYR A 54 5.62 3.90 -11.86
C TYR A 54 6.21 4.23 -10.50
N MET A 55 5.45 3.94 -9.45
CA MET A 55 5.86 4.17 -8.07
C MET A 55 5.74 2.90 -7.26
N LYS A 56 6.69 2.68 -6.38
CA LYS A 56 6.65 1.55 -5.45
C LYS A 56 5.79 1.91 -4.24
N LEU A 57 4.73 1.16 -4.01
CA LEU A 57 3.92 1.25 -2.81
C LEU A 57 4.59 0.46 -1.68
N ASN A 58 5.06 1.17 -0.66
CA ASN A 58 5.83 0.59 0.44
C ASN A 58 4.96 0.19 1.62
N SER A 59 3.91 0.94 1.91
CA SER A 59 3.03 0.71 3.05
C SER A 59 1.59 1.06 2.69
N ILE A 60 0.64 0.42 3.37
CA ILE A 60 -0.77 0.81 3.37
C ILE A 60 -1.29 0.89 4.81
N PHE A 61 -2.19 1.82 5.06
CA PHE A 61 -2.83 2.06 6.35
C PHE A 61 -4.15 2.81 6.13
N CYS A 62 -5.05 2.81 7.10
CA CYS A 62 -6.18 3.73 7.13
C CYS A 62 -5.83 4.96 7.96
N ASP A 63 -6.16 6.14 7.45
CA ASP A 63 -6.06 7.38 8.23
C ASP A 63 -7.19 7.49 9.28
N GLU A 64 -7.24 8.64 9.97
CA GLU A 64 -8.25 8.92 10.99
C GLU A 64 -9.68 8.98 10.45
N GLU A 65 -9.86 9.23 9.15
CA GLU A 65 -11.15 9.25 8.47
C GLU A 65 -11.53 7.87 7.90
N GLY A 66 -10.64 6.88 8.05
CA GLY A 66 -10.82 5.52 7.55
C GLY A 66 -10.56 5.38 6.05
N ILE A 67 -9.89 6.36 5.43
CA ILE A 67 -9.48 6.34 4.02
C ILE A 67 -8.25 5.45 3.89
N LEU A 68 -8.24 4.56 2.90
CA LEU A 68 -7.08 3.73 2.61
C LEU A 68 -5.98 4.58 1.96
N CYS A 69 -4.89 4.72 2.70
CA CYS A 69 -3.72 5.51 2.35
C CYS A 69 -2.48 4.62 2.23
N GLY A 70 -1.41 5.15 1.62
CA GLY A 70 -0.14 4.46 1.53
C GLY A 70 1.04 5.36 1.22
N ASP A 71 2.24 4.88 1.57
CA ASP A 71 3.49 5.56 1.27
C ASP A 71 4.06 5.04 -0.05
N MET A 72 4.34 5.96 -0.96
CA MET A 72 4.87 5.67 -2.30
C MET A 72 6.28 6.23 -2.47
N VAL A 73 7.12 5.49 -3.18
CA VAL A 73 8.48 5.90 -3.51
C VAL A 73 8.66 5.79 -5.02
N GLY A 74 9.02 6.90 -5.65
CA GLY A 74 9.37 6.91 -7.07
C GLY A 74 10.60 6.05 -7.37
N ASP A 75 10.69 5.56 -8.61
CA ASP A 75 11.88 4.83 -9.06
C ASP A 75 13.14 5.73 -8.98
N LEU A 76 14.25 5.15 -8.51
CA LEU A 76 15.55 5.81 -8.30
C LEU A 76 16.12 6.41 -9.58
N ASN A 77 15.69 5.92 -10.75
CA ASN A 77 16.09 6.44 -12.06
C ASN A 77 15.40 7.76 -12.43
N ASN A 78 14.33 8.13 -11.70
CA ASN A 78 13.55 9.33 -11.94
C ASN A 78 13.52 10.17 -10.65
N PHE A 79 14.64 10.86 -10.37
CA PHE A 79 14.89 11.69 -9.18
C PHE A 79 13.85 12.79 -8.91
N ALA A 80 12.94 13.06 -9.84
CA ALA A 80 11.83 14.00 -9.66
C ALA A 80 10.72 13.43 -8.75
N ASN A 81 10.64 12.10 -8.61
CA ASN A 81 9.59 11.43 -7.87
C ASN A 81 10.09 11.10 -6.46
N GLY A 82 9.94 12.07 -5.56
CA GLY A 82 10.30 11.95 -4.16
C GLY A 82 9.52 10.85 -3.42
N ILE A 83 9.66 10.83 -2.10
CA ILE A 83 8.85 9.98 -1.24
C ILE A 83 7.54 10.72 -0.97
N MET A 84 6.42 10.09 -1.30
CA MET A 84 5.08 10.60 -0.98
C MET A 84 4.51 9.81 0.17
N PHE A 85 4.17 10.50 1.25
CA PHE A 85 3.62 9.88 2.46
C PHE A 85 2.10 10.03 2.50
N GLY A 86 1.42 9.00 2.99
CA GLY A 86 -0.02 9.03 3.27
C GLY A 86 -0.90 9.44 2.10
N GLN A 87 -0.55 9.01 0.89
CA GLN A 87 -1.37 9.29 -0.29
C GLN A 87 -2.58 8.37 -0.32
N SER A 88 -3.74 8.91 -0.70
CA SER A 88 -4.94 8.10 -0.90
C SER A 88 -4.68 7.07 -2.01
N VAL A 89 -4.79 5.79 -1.66
CA VAL A 89 -4.67 4.70 -2.65
C VAL A 89 -6.03 4.24 -3.16
N GLU A 90 -7.13 4.75 -2.58
CA GLU A 90 -8.49 4.51 -3.08
C GLU A 90 -8.73 5.11 -4.48
N GLU A 91 -7.90 6.06 -4.90
CA GLU A 91 -7.97 6.69 -6.23
C GLU A 91 -7.22 5.92 -7.33
N LEU A 92 -6.41 4.91 -6.96
CA LEU A 92 -5.64 4.10 -7.91
C LEU A 92 -6.52 3.35 -8.93
N GLN A 93 -5.92 2.85 -10.00
CA GLN A 93 -6.64 2.02 -10.97
C GLN A 93 -7.10 0.71 -10.35
N LEU A 94 -8.11 0.07 -10.94
CA LEU A 94 -8.69 -1.16 -10.41
C LEU A 94 -7.64 -2.27 -10.35
N GLU A 95 -6.80 -2.36 -11.36
CA GLU A 95 -5.71 -3.32 -11.51
C GLU A 95 -4.66 -3.17 -10.40
N ASP A 96 -4.36 -1.92 -10.01
CA ASP A 96 -3.42 -1.62 -8.93
C ASP A 96 -4.01 -2.05 -7.56
N LEU A 97 -5.31 -1.81 -7.35
CA LEU A 97 -6.02 -2.27 -6.15
C LEU A 97 -6.09 -3.80 -6.06
N GLU A 98 -6.30 -4.47 -7.19
CA GLU A 98 -6.23 -5.94 -7.27
C GLU A 98 -4.84 -6.44 -6.86
N ASN A 99 -3.78 -5.83 -7.37
CA ASN A 99 -2.41 -6.20 -7.04
C ASN A 99 -2.10 -6.02 -5.54
N ILE A 100 -2.65 -4.99 -4.90
CA ILE A 100 -2.56 -4.80 -3.43
C ILE A 100 -3.24 -5.95 -2.71
N LEU A 101 -4.47 -6.28 -3.10
CA LEU A 101 -5.25 -7.36 -2.47
C LEU A 101 -4.56 -8.72 -2.64
N ASP A 102 -4.02 -9.01 -3.82
CA ASP A 102 -3.28 -10.24 -4.09
C ASP A 102 -2.01 -10.32 -3.23
N ASN A 103 -1.26 -9.22 -3.07
CA ASN A 103 -0.10 -9.19 -2.18
C ASN A 103 -0.46 -9.44 -0.71
N LEU A 104 -1.64 -8.98 -0.26
CA LEU A 104 -2.14 -9.26 1.09
C LEU A 104 -2.49 -10.73 1.28
N ASN A 105 -3.06 -11.37 0.26
CA ASN A 105 -3.41 -12.80 0.27
C ASN A 105 -2.19 -13.71 0.14
N ASP A 106 -1.18 -13.30 -0.62
CA ASP A 106 0.08 -14.03 -0.83
C ASP A 106 1.07 -13.91 0.36
N GLU A 107 0.63 -13.33 1.49
CA GLU A 107 1.45 -13.07 2.67
C GLU A 107 2.73 -12.25 2.35
N SER A 108 2.70 -11.44 1.27
CA SER A 108 3.84 -10.65 0.79
C SER A 108 3.95 -9.29 1.50
N TRP A 109 3.70 -9.28 2.81
CA TRP A 109 3.67 -8.08 3.65
C TRP A 109 4.43 -8.28 4.96
N SER A 110 4.58 -7.20 5.73
CA SER A 110 5.09 -7.20 7.10
C SER A 110 4.44 -6.08 7.93
N VAL A 111 4.26 -6.30 9.23
CA VAL A 111 3.70 -5.31 10.18
C VAL A 111 4.72 -5.01 11.26
N ILE A 112 4.82 -3.75 11.65
CA ILE A 112 5.57 -3.34 12.84
C ILE A 112 4.56 -3.12 13.98
N LEU A 113 4.43 -4.09 14.88
CA LEU A 113 3.58 -3.94 16.07
C LEU A 113 4.38 -3.25 17.17
N ASN A 114 3.90 -2.12 17.67
CA ASN A 114 4.66 -1.25 18.57
C ASN A 114 4.90 -1.80 19.99
N ASP A 115 4.31 -2.93 20.42
CA ASP A 115 4.51 -3.40 21.82
C ASP A 115 4.85 -4.88 22.04
N THR A 116 5.00 -5.73 21.01
CA THR A 116 5.30 -7.17 21.25
C THR A 116 6.25 -7.84 20.25
N GLY A 117 6.93 -7.07 19.41
CA GLY A 117 7.88 -7.60 18.44
C GLY A 117 7.28 -7.78 17.05
N VAL A 118 8.18 -7.78 16.06
CA VAL A 118 7.80 -7.79 14.64
C VAL A 118 7.24 -9.17 14.28
N ARG A 119 5.94 -9.29 14.01
CA ARG A 119 5.36 -10.51 13.44
C ARG A 119 5.87 -10.65 12.01
N ASN A 120 6.87 -11.52 11.84
CA ASN A 120 7.38 -11.89 10.53
C ASN A 120 7.19 -13.37 10.28
N LYS A 121 6.39 -13.70 9.29
CA LYS A 121 6.84 -14.70 8.33
C LYS A 121 7.83 -13.99 7.38
N LYS A 122 9.10 -13.95 7.83
CA LYS A 122 10.30 -13.34 7.19
C LYS A 122 10.22 -11.84 6.81
N ILE A 123 10.95 -10.98 7.55
CA ILE A 123 11.35 -9.67 6.98
C ILE A 123 12.30 -9.97 5.82
N PRO A 124 12.12 -9.43 4.61
CA PRO A 124 13.24 -9.05 3.79
C PRO A 124 13.86 -7.83 4.47
N SER A 125 15.18 -7.84 4.60
CA SER A 125 15.97 -6.81 5.26
C SER A 125 15.46 -5.40 4.90
N ILE A 126 14.81 -4.73 5.86
CA ILE A 126 14.45 -3.32 5.72
C ILE A 126 15.72 -2.58 5.32
N ASN A 127 15.65 -1.90 4.18
CA ASN A 127 16.75 -1.12 3.65
C ASN A 127 17.24 -0.15 4.75
N PRO A 128 18.53 -0.20 5.17
CA PRO A 128 19.03 0.57 6.32
C PRO A 128 18.82 2.09 6.21
N PHE A 129 18.55 2.61 5.01
CA PHE A 129 18.19 4.01 4.79
C PHE A 129 16.83 4.39 5.39
N LEU A 130 15.81 3.51 5.32
CA LEU A 130 14.47 3.77 5.87
C LEU A 130 14.45 3.81 7.40
N LYS A 131 15.25 2.94 8.05
CA LYS A 131 15.43 2.98 9.51
C LYS A 131 15.97 4.32 9.99
N LYS A 132 16.89 4.91 9.22
CA LYS A 132 17.50 6.20 9.55
C LYS A 132 16.50 7.34 9.37
N ALA A 133 15.73 7.35 8.29
CA ALA A 133 14.70 8.37 8.05
C ALA A 133 13.62 8.40 9.16
N ILE A 134 13.14 7.23 9.59
CA ILE A 134 12.14 7.12 10.67
C ILE A 134 12.70 7.61 12.02
N SER A 135 13.98 7.35 12.31
CA SER A 135 14.62 7.84 13.55
C SER A 135 14.80 9.35 13.60
N PHE A 136 14.97 10.01 12.44
CA PHE A 136 15.09 11.47 12.38
C PHE A 136 13.74 12.18 12.54
N ALA A 137 12.65 11.60 12.03
CA ALA A 137 11.30 12.18 12.16
C ALA A 137 10.74 12.13 13.58
N ARG A 138 11.20 11.21 14.44
CA ARG A 138 10.78 11.09 15.85
C ARG A 138 11.64 11.88 16.85
N GLY A 139 12.68 12.57 16.38
CA GLY A 139 13.69 13.22 17.23
C GLY A 139 13.90 14.72 17.00
N ALA A 140 12.95 15.41 16.36
CA ALA A 140 12.97 16.86 16.14
C ALA A 140 11.79 17.54 16.83
#